data_AF-A0A4V3D0E5-F1
#
_entry.id   AF-A0A4V3D0E5-F1
#
_cell.length_a   1.000
_cell.length_b   1.000
_cell.length_c   1.000
_cell.angle_alpha   90.00
_cell.angle_beta   90.00
_cell.angle_gamma   90.00
#
_symmetry.space_group_name_H-M   'P 1'
#
loop_
_entity.id
_entity.type
_entity.pdbx_description
1 polymer ?
#
loop_
_entity_poly.entity_id
_entity_poly.type
_entity_poly.pdbx_seq_one_letter_code
_entity_poly.pdbx_strand_id
1 'polypeptide(L)'
;MASGAELSAQGWFRLMVQSRLAPGLRGYGFIGSGHTFRASIDGYYAQVTLQQANAASTSYVRFTADLSVVRRNEWDEQLRVRPYYGSRPQPSAPGWSARIGELISVGGFPIGEMWWELDAGRPFESLADEVVSAVRWYGLPAMMEQIASARRGH
;
A
#
# COMPACT_ATOMS: atom_id res chain seq x y z
N MET A 1 32.16 7.96 18.03
CA MET A 1 31.18 9.02 18.35
C MET A 1 30.38 9.32 17.08
N ALA A 2 29.27 8.61 16.86
CA ALA A 2 28.38 8.92 15.74
C ALA A 2 27.56 10.16 16.13
N SER A 3 27.61 11.20 15.31
CA SER A 3 26.83 12.42 15.46
C SER A 3 25.34 12.09 15.58
N GLY A 4 24.66 12.73 16.53
CA GLY A 4 23.21 12.66 16.73
C GLY A 4 22.45 13.34 15.59
N ALA A 5 22.47 12.74 14.40
CA ALA A 5 21.56 13.11 13.33
C ALA A 5 20.18 12.57 13.71
N GLU A 6 19.27 13.46 14.14
CA GLU A 6 17.85 13.15 14.13
C GLU A 6 17.51 12.58 12.76
N LEU A 7 16.95 11.36 12.73
CA LEU A 7 16.43 10.78 11.49
C LEU A 7 15.44 11.79 10.91
N SER A 8 15.61 12.15 9.63
CA SER A 8 14.61 12.96 8.93
C SER A 8 13.26 12.24 8.89
N ALA A 9 12.17 12.95 8.59
CA ALA A 9 10.85 12.31 8.46
C ALA A 9 10.86 11.14 7.45
N GLN A 10 11.66 11.23 6.38
CA GLN A 10 11.87 10.14 5.43
C GLN A 10 12.65 8.96 6.04
N GLY A 11 13.62 9.24 6.91
CA GLY A 11 14.30 8.22 7.71
C GLY A 11 13.34 7.46 8.62
N TRP A 12 12.50 8.19 9.35
CA TRP A 12 11.43 7.63 10.18
C TRP A 12 10.42 6.81 9.37
N PHE A 13 10.01 7.30 8.21
CA PHE A 13 9.10 6.58 7.32
C PHE A 13 9.68 5.24 6.87
N ARG A 14 10.94 5.23 6.41
CA ARG A 14 11.63 3.99 6.04
C ARG A 14 11.76 3.03 7.23
N LEU A 15 12.05 3.55 8.42
CA LEU A 15 12.16 2.75 9.62
C LEU A 15 10.81 2.10 9.99
N MET A 16 9.72 2.87 9.98
CA MET A 16 8.36 2.37 10.21
C MET A 16 7.98 1.28 9.20
N VAL A 17 8.26 1.53 7.92
CA VAL A 17 8.03 0.57 6.84
C VAL A 17 8.77 -0.75 7.10
N GLN A 18 10.07 -0.68 7.39
CA GLN A 18 10.91 -1.88 7.50
C GLN A 18 10.64 -2.68 8.78
N SER A 19 10.42 -1.98 9.90
CA SER A 19 10.31 -2.59 11.22
C SER A 19 8.90 -3.05 11.58
N ARG A 20 7.86 -2.42 11.01
CA ARG A 20 6.46 -2.69 11.39
C ARG A 20 5.56 -3.03 10.21
N LEU A 21 5.47 -2.15 9.20
CA LEU A 21 4.53 -2.36 8.09
C LEU A 21 4.87 -3.60 7.27
N ALA A 22 6.12 -3.76 6.86
CA ALA A 22 6.53 -4.88 6.03
C ALA A 22 6.33 -6.23 6.76
N PRO A 23 6.76 -6.42 8.03
CA PRO A 23 6.39 -7.62 8.79
C PRO A 23 4.89 -7.83 8.96
N GLY A 24 4.13 -6.78 9.28
CA GLY A 24 2.67 -6.86 9.45
C GLY A 24 1.95 -7.30 8.17
N LEU A 25 2.33 -6.74 7.03
CA LEU A 25 1.78 -7.10 5.72
C LEU A 25 2.20 -8.52 5.29
N ARG A 26 3.42 -8.96 5.64
CA ARG A 26 3.85 -10.36 5.43
C ARG A 26 2.98 -11.36 6.17
N GLY A 27 2.44 -11.00 7.34
CA GLY A 27 1.46 -11.81 8.07
C GLY A 27 0.19 -12.14 7.25
N TYR A 28 -0.11 -11.35 6.22
CA TYR A 28 -1.25 -11.56 5.31
C TYR A 28 -0.83 -12.03 3.91
N GLY A 29 0.40 -12.52 3.75
CA GLY A 29 0.90 -13.07 2.49
C GLY A 29 1.44 -12.03 1.50
N PHE A 30 1.53 -10.75 1.89
CA PHE A 30 2.20 -9.74 1.07
C PHE A 30 3.71 -9.83 1.22
N ILE A 31 4.43 -9.77 0.11
CA ILE A 31 5.88 -9.64 0.05
C ILE A 31 6.26 -8.30 -0.59
N GLY A 32 7.41 -7.75 -0.23
CA GLY A 32 7.84 -6.46 -0.75
C GLY A 32 8.62 -5.65 0.28
N SER A 33 8.97 -4.45 -0.12
CA SER A 33 9.76 -3.51 0.68
C SER A 33 9.53 -2.08 0.19
N GLY A 34 9.94 -1.11 1.02
CA GLY A 34 9.77 0.30 0.71
C GLY A 34 8.29 0.66 0.59
N HIS A 35 7.87 1.10 -0.58
CA HIS A 35 6.52 1.63 -0.76
C HIS A 35 5.56 0.62 -1.38
N THR A 36 6.02 -0.57 -1.79
CA THR A 36 5.17 -1.51 -2.54
C THR A 36 5.23 -2.90 -1.96
N PHE A 37 4.05 -3.47 -1.74
CA PHE A 37 3.83 -4.80 -1.20
C PHE A 37 2.83 -5.55 -2.07
N ARG A 38 3.10 -6.82 -2.37
CA ARG A 38 2.32 -7.63 -3.29
C ARG A 38 2.07 -9.01 -2.73
N ALA A 39 0.84 -9.49 -2.84
CA ALA A 39 0.46 -10.87 -2.63
C ALA A 39 0.06 -11.47 -3.99
N SER A 40 0.29 -12.77 -4.17
CA SER A 40 -0.27 -13.46 -5.32
C SER A 40 -1.31 -14.47 -4.88
N ILE A 41 -2.51 -14.35 -5.47
CA ILE A 41 -3.71 -15.03 -5.03
C ILE A 41 -4.45 -15.47 -6.30
N ASP A 42 -4.70 -16.76 -6.47
CA ASP A 42 -5.49 -17.33 -7.57
C ASP A 42 -5.13 -16.84 -8.99
N GLY A 43 -3.83 -16.62 -9.26
CA GLY A 43 -3.37 -16.11 -10.57
C GLY A 43 -3.52 -14.60 -10.76
N TYR A 44 -3.81 -13.86 -9.69
CA TYR A 44 -3.81 -12.40 -9.65
C TYR A 44 -2.66 -11.89 -8.78
N TYR A 45 -2.26 -10.65 -9.02
CA TYR A 45 -1.43 -9.86 -8.13
C TYR A 45 -2.33 -8.85 -7.41
N ALA A 46 -2.44 -9.02 -6.09
CA ALA A 46 -3.01 -8.03 -5.18
C ALA A 46 -1.86 -7.17 -4.66
N GLN A 47 -1.99 -5.86 -4.74
CA GLN A 47 -0.91 -4.94 -4.41
C GLN A 47 -1.37 -3.78 -3.54
N VAL A 48 -0.53 -3.43 -2.57
CA VAL A 48 -0.62 -2.24 -1.71
C VAL A 48 0.57 -1.34 -2.03
N THR A 49 0.31 -0.08 -2.36
CA THR A 49 1.33 0.94 -2.59
C THR A 49 1.13 2.12 -1.64
N LEU A 50 2.17 2.43 -0.87
CA LEU A 50 2.22 3.61 -0.01
C LEU A 50 2.54 4.84 -0.86
N GLN A 51 1.56 5.72 -1.03
CA GLN A 51 1.70 6.97 -1.76
C GLN A 51 1.91 8.12 -0.78
N GLN A 52 3.08 8.75 -0.83
CA GLN A 52 3.33 9.98 -0.10
C GLN A 52 2.73 11.19 -0.84
N ALA A 53 2.29 12.19 -0.10
CA ALA A 53 1.91 13.49 -0.65
C ALA A 53 3.15 14.22 -1.20
N ASN A 54 2.99 15.03 -2.23
CA ASN A 54 4.09 15.76 -2.87
C ASN A 54 4.65 16.92 -2.03
N ALA A 55 4.09 17.19 -0.85
CA ALA A 55 4.57 18.26 0.02
C ALA A 55 5.91 17.88 0.65
N ALA A 56 6.97 18.61 0.29
CA ALA A 56 8.27 18.46 0.91
C ALA A 56 8.22 18.98 2.35
N SER A 57 8.21 18.06 3.32
CA SER A 57 8.36 18.36 4.73
C SER A 57 9.55 17.60 5.30
N THR A 58 10.36 18.29 6.09
CA THR A 58 11.48 17.68 6.83
C THR A 58 11.03 17.07 8.15
N SER A 59 9.89 17.53 8.68
CA SER A 59 9.38 17.18 10.01
C SER A 59 8.27 16.12 10.00
N TYR A 60 7.56 15.93 8.89
CA TYR A 60 6.54 14.89 8.77
C TYR A 60 6.47 14.27 7.37
N VAL A 61 5.91 13.08 7.28
CA VAL A 61 5.51 12.44 6.01
C VAL A 61 4.01 12.20 6.06
N ARG A 62 3.29 12.77 5.10
CA ARG A 62 1.88 12.47 4.88
C ARG A 62 1.75 11.45 3.75
N PHE A 63 1.00 10.37 3.97
CA PHE A 63 0.86 9.29 3.00
C PHE A 63 -0.49 8.59 3.08
N THR A 64 -0.82 7.85 2.03
CA THR A 64 -2.01 6.99 1.93
C THR A 64 -1.63 5.64 1.32
N ALA A 65 -2.58 4.72 1.22
CA ALA A 65 -2.40 3.42 0.57
C ALA A 65 -3.32 3.31 -0.65
N ASP A 66 -2.73 3.11 -1.81
CA ASP A 66 -3.45 2.74 -3.03
C ASP A 66 -3.39 1.21 -3.20
N LEU A 67 -4.51 0.64 -3.64
CA LEU A 67 -4.70 -0.79 -3.80
C LEU A 67 -4.94 -1.11 -5.27
N SER A 68 -4.50 -2.28 -5.70
CA SER A 68 -4.77 -2.77 -7.06
C SER A 68 -4.82 -4.28 -7.15
N VAL A 69 -5.61 -4.77 -8.10
CA VAL A 69 -5.69 -6.18 -8.49
C VAL A 69 -5.51 -6.27 -10.00
N VAL A 70 -4.49 -7.01 -10.43
CA VAL A 70 -4.17 -7.24 -11.85
C VAL A 70 -3.98 -8.72 -12.10
N ARG A 71 -4.39 -9.23 -13.26
CA ARG A 71 -4.14 -10.63 -13.65
C ARG A 71 -2.65 -10.86 -13.86
N ARG A 72 -2.13 -12.01 -13.41
CA ARG A 72 -0.70 -12.33 -13.51
C ARG A 72 -0.22 -12.33 -14.96
N ASN A 73 -0.97 -12.95 -15.87
CA ASN A 73 -0.59 -13.05 -17.29
C ASN A 73 -0.56 -11.67 -17.96
N GLU A 74 -1.55 -10.82 -17.71
CA GLU A 74 -1.60 -9.45 -18.24
C GLU A 74 -0.45 -8.59 -17.70
N TRP A 75 -0.06 -8.80 -16.44
CA TRP A 75 1.09 -8.12 -15.85
C TRP A 75 2.42 -8.61 -16.42
N ASP A 76 2.59 -9.92 -16.60
CA ASP A 76 3.80 -10.51 -17.19
C ASP A 76 3.97 -10.10 -18.66
N GLU A 77 2.87 -9.97 -19.41
CA GLU A 77 2.86 -9.40 -20.76
C GLU A 77 3.26 -7.92 -20.77
N GLN A 78 2.75 -7.13 -19.81
CA GLN A 78 3.16 -5.73 -19.69
C GLN A 78 4.64 -5.56 -19.33
N LEU A 79 5.18 -6.39 -18.45
CA LEU A 79 6.62 -6.37 -18.13
C LEU A 79 7.49 -6.74 -19.33
N ARG A 80 7.02 -7.63 -20.23
CA ARG A 80 7.73 -7.94 -21.49
C ARG A 80 7.73 -6.76 -22.45
N VAL A 81 6.61 -6.04 -22.58
CA VAL A 81 6.49 -4.91 -23.51
C VAL A 81 7.12 -3.63 -22.95
N ARG A 82 7.09 -3.44 -21.63
CA ARG A 82 7.57 -2.21 -20.97
C ARG A 82 8.32 -2.54 -19.67
N PRO A 83 9.58 -3.01 -19.74
CA PRO A 83 10.37 -3.42 -18.56
C PRO A 83 10.59 -2.31 -17.51
N TYR A 84 10.47 -1.04 -17.91
CA TYR A 84 10.59 0.13 -17.03
C TYR A 84 9.31 0.44 -16.24
N TYR A 85 8.21 -0.27 -16.48
CA TYR A 85 7.05 -0.28 -15.60
C TYR A 85 7.47 -1.05 -14.34
N GLY A 86 8.11 -0.35 -13.40
CA GLY A 86 8.49 -0.92 -12.12
C GLY A 86 7.27 -1.44 -11.34
N SER A 87 7.45 -1.76 -10.06
CA SER A 87 6.45 -2.39 -9.19
C SER A 87 5.14 -1.59 -8.99
N ARG A 88 4.86 -0.51 -9.72
CA ARG A 88 3.65 0.31 -9.62
C ARG A 88 2.75 0.04 -10.84
N PRO A 89 1.57 -0.59 -10.69
CA PRO A 89 0.55 -0.54 -11.73
C PRO A 89 0.19 0.93 -11.94
N GLN A 90 0.30 1.39 -13.18
CA GLN A 90 -0.18 2.71 -13.54
C GLN A 90 -1.71 2.71 -13.51
N PRO A 91 -2.36 3.87 -13.31
CA PRO A 91 -3.82 3.99 -13.43
C PRO A 91 -4.39 3.48 -14.77
N SER A 92 -3.54 3.31 -15.78
CA SER A 92 -3.86 2.79 -17.11
C SER A 92 -3.62 1.28 -17.29
N ALA A 93 -3.11 0.58 -16.27
CA ALA A 93 -3.05 -0.88 -16.32
C ALA A 93 -4.48 -1.44 -16.19
N PRO A 94 -4.90 -2.38 -17.06
CA PRO A 94 -6.17 -3.06 -16.92
C PRO A 94 -6.18 -3.82 -15.58
N GLY A 95 -7.22 -3.57 -14.79
CA GLY A 95 -7.35 -4.10 -13.43
C GLY A 95 -8.22 -3.20 -12.55
N TRP A 96 -8.57 -3.70 -11.37
CA TRP A 96 -9.25 -2.89 -10.35
C TRP A 96 -8.21 -2.10 -9.57
N SER A 97 -8.51 -0.84 -9.24
CA SER A 97 -7.75 -0.05 -8.28
C SER A 97 -8.69 0.81 -7.43
N ALA A 98 -8.26 1.10 -6.20
CA ALA A 98 -8.97 1.97 -5.26
C ALA A 98 -8.00 2.55 -4.24
N ARG A 99 -8.31 3.71 -3.67
CA ARG A 99 -7.60 4.21 -2.48
C ARG A 99 -8.23 3.63 -1.22
N ILE A 100 -7.42 3.33 -0.21
CA ILE A 100 -7.89 2.69 1.03
C ILE A 100 -9.04 3.46 1.72
N GLY A 101 -9.02 4.79 1.68
CA GLY A 101 -10.08 5.62 2.28
C GLY A 101 -11.43 5.47 1.58
N GLU A 102 -11.45 5.14 0.28
CA GLU A 102 -12.69 4.91 -0.48
C GLU A 102 -13.39 3.62 -0.06
N LEU A 103 -12.65 2.69 0.57
CA LEU A 103 -13.16 1.40 1.04
C LEU A 103 -13.71 1.44 2.46
N ILE A 104 -13.42 2.50 3.21
CA ILE A 104 -13.82 2.62 4.61
C ILE A 104 -15.13 3.39 4.67
N SER A 105 -16.17 2.76 5.23
CA SER A 105 -17.48 3.38 5.43
C SER A 105 -17.81 3.50 6.92
N VAL A 106 -18.28 4.68 7.32
CA VAL A 106 -18.77 4.97 8.67
C VAL A 106 -20.24 5.38 8.56
N GLY A 107 -21.13 4.70 9.28
CA GLY A 107 -22.57 4.96 9.19
C GLY A 107 -23.18 4.70 7.80
N GLY A 108 -22.54 3.86 6.99
CA GLY A 108 -22.95 3.58 5.60
C GLY A 108 -22.42 4.55 4.55
N PHE A 109 -21.64 5.56 4.95
CA PHE A 109 -21.06 6.54 4.03
C PHE A 109 -19.54 6.37 3.94
N PRO A 110 -18.94 6.42 2.73
CA PRO A 110 -17.49 6.41 2.58
C PRO A 110 -16.86 7.61 3.31
N ILE A 111 -15.76 7.38 4.01
CA ILE A 111 -15.00 8.48 4.65
C ILE A 111 -14.25 9.33 3.61
N GLY A 112 -14.14 8.86 2.37
CA GLY A 112 -13.49 9.56 1.28
C GLY A 112 -11.97 9.41 1.34
N GLU A 113 -11.25 10.52 1.45
CA GLU A 113 -9.79 10.46 1.50
C GLU A 113 -9.27 10.15 2.91
N MET A 114 -8.53 9.04 3.04
CA MET A 114 -7.78 8.73 4.25
C MET A 114 -6.30 8.99 4.04
N TRP A 115 -5.73 9.85 4.87
CA TRP A 115 -4.31 10.16 4.91
C TRP A 115 -3.77 9.98 6.31
N TRP A 116 -2.63 9.32 6.41
CA TRP A 116 -1.84 9.20 7.62
C TRP A 116 -0.74 10.24 7.64
N GLU A 117 -0.34 10.64 8.84
CA GLU A 117 0.78 11.54 9.07
C GLU A 117 1.76 10.89 10.04
N LEU A 118 3.02 10.86 9.65
CA LEU A 118 4.12 10.40 10.48
C LEU A 118 5.02 11.58 10.83
N ASP A 119 5.09 11.91 12.11
CA ASP A 119 6.03 12.91 12.64
C ASP A 119 7.43 12.30 12.86
N ALA A 120 8.46 13.03 12.43
CA ALA A 120 9.83 12.70 12.80
C ALA A 120 10.02 12.81 14.32
N GLY A 121 10.73 11.85 14.91
CA GLY A 121 11.04 11.86 16.34
C GLY A 121 9.95 11.28 17.25
N ARG A 122 8.77 10.91 16.70
CA ARG A 122 7.65 10.37 17.49
C ARG A 122 7.49 8.86 17.28
N PRO A 123 7.06 8.11 18.31
CA PRO A 123 6.69 6.71 18.16
C PRO A 123 5.63 6.52 17.08
N PHE A 124 5.75 5.46 16.29
CA PHE A 124 4.89 5.19 15.12
C PHE A 124 4.22 3.81 15.18
N GLU A 125 4.36 3.09 16.27
CA GLU A 125 3.82 1.74 16.44
C GLU A 125 2.32 1.69 16.20
N SER A 126 1.57 2.55 16.90
CA SER A 126 0.11 2.63 16.75
C SER A 126 -0.30 3.02 15.34
N LEU A 127 0.46 3.92 14.70
CA LEU A 127 0.21 4.32 13.31
C LEU A 127 0.43 3.16 12.35
N ALA A 128 1.51 2.41 12.54
CA ALA A 128 1.81 1.25 11.71
C ALA A 128 0.75 0.15 11.88
N ASP A 129 0.32 -0.11 13.11
CA ASP A 129 -0.73 -1.08 13.42
C ASP A 129 -2.08 -0.66 12.82
N GLU A 130 -2.38 0.64 12.82
CA GLU A 130 -3.56 1.21 12.15
C GLU A 130 -3.51 0.96 10.64
N VAL A 131 -2.38 1.28 9.98
CA VAL A 131 -2.21 1.07 8.53
C VAL A 131 -2.38 -0.42 8.18
N VAL A 132 -1.73 -1.31 8.93
CA VAL A 132 -1.84 -2.76 8.72
C VAL A 132 -3.27 -3.24 8.96
N SER A 133 -3.94 -2.72 9.99
CA SER A 133 -5.34 -3.02 10.28
C SER A 133 -6.27 -2.53 9.18
N ALA A 134 -6.05 -1.34 8.63
CA ALA A 134 -6.84 -0.81 7.52
C ALA A 134 -6.70 -1.71 6.28
N VAL A 135 -5.48 -2.11 5.93
CA VAL A 135 -5.25 -3.07 4.84
C VAL A 135 -5.92 -4.41 5.13
N ARG A 136 -5.83 -4.93 6.36
CA ARG A 136 -6.46 -6.21 6.74
C ARG A 136 -7.98 -6.16 6.64
N TRP A 137 -8.61 -5.14 7.22
CA TRP A 137 -10.06 -5.10 7.43
C TRP A 137 -10.81 -4.57 6.22
N TYR A 138 -10.19 -3.71 5.41
CA TYR A 138 -10.86 -3.08 4.26
C TYR A 138 -10.16 -3.43 2.95
N GLY A 139 -8.83 -3.34 2.90
CA GLY A 139 -8.08 -3.55 1.66
C GLY A 139 -8.14 -4.99 1.16
N LEU A 140 -7.81 -5.96 2.02
CA LEU A 140 -7.73 -7.37 1.64
C LEU A 140 -9.11 -7.93 1.25
N PRO A 141 -10.21 -7.70 2.01
CA PRO A 141 -11.54 -8.14 1.59
C PRO A 141 -11.96 -7.56 0.23
N ALA A 142 -11.72 -6.26 -0.01
CA ALA A 142 -12.03 -5.64 -1.28
C ALA A 142 -11.24 -6.28 -2.44
N MET A 143 -9.92 -6.50 -2.27
CA MET A 143 -9.11 -7.19 -3.28
C MET A 143 -9.61 -8.61 -3.56
N MET A 144 -10.00 -9.36 -2.52
CA MET A 144 -10.53 -10.71 -2.65
C MET A 144 -11.88 -10.73 -3.39
N GLU A 145 -12.76 -9.77 -3.13
CA GLU A 145 -14.03 -9.63 -3.84
C GLU A 145 -13.83 -9.37 -5.34
N GLN A 146 -12.84 -8.56 -5.70
CA GLN A 146 -12.49 -8.28 -7.10
C GLN A 146 -11.95 -9.53 -7.80
N ILE A 147 -11.07 -10.29 -7.13
CA ILE A 147 -10.57 -11.58 -7.64
C ILE A 147 -11.74 -12.56 -7.84
N ALA A 148 -12.62 -12.69 -6.84
CA ALA A 148 -13.77 -13.59 -6.93
C ALA A 148 -14.75 -13.19 -8.04
N SER A 149 -14.97 -11.88 -8.24
CA SER A 149 -15.87 -11.36 -9.28
C SER A 149 -15.29 -11.53 -10.67
N ALA A 150 -14.00 -11.26 -10.85
CA ALA A 150 -13.29 -11.50 -12.10
C ALA A 150 -13.27 -12.99 -12.51
N ARG A 151 -13.35 -13.90 -11.54
CA ARG A 151 -13.46 -15.35 -11.78
C ARG A 151 -14.86 -15.80 -12.20
N ARG A 152 -15.91 -15.09 -11.80
CA ARG A 152 -17.32 -15.41 -12.13
C ARG A 152 -17.76 -14.87 -13.50
N GLY A 153 -17.08 -13.86 -14.01
CA GLY A 153 -17.37 -13.24 -15.31
C GLY A 153 -16.74 -13.93 -16.52
N HIS A 154 -16.27 -15.17 -16.37
CA HIS A 154 -15.65 -15.99 -17.42
C HIS A 154 -16.45 -17.26 -17.68
#